data_AF-B7VP16-F1
#
_entry.id   AF-B7VP16-F1
#
_cell.length_a   1.000
_cell.length_b   1.000
_cell.length_c   1.000
_cell.angle_alpha   90.00
_cell.angle_beta   90.00
_cell.angle_gamma   90.00
#
_symmetry.space_group_name_H-M   'P 1'
#
loop_
_entity.id
_entity.type
_entity.pdbx_description
1 polymer ?
#
loop_
_entity_poly.entity_id
_entity_poly.type
_entity_poly.pdbx_seq_one_letter_code
_entity_poly.pdbx_strand_id
1 'polypeptide(L)'
;MNFEICLIGAKLENKPLLANKNQTAFAHITALSIAIYAYNPRSIALSPLKIAPFNTFNEYPMSKLFFKGRIETRQNHVLAGYNVNRDVKAGTEESPIAVVVQTEARKAEVEALAAENTIFVTVTVDADKEENTIELDTLLNKPKTMTFEKTPNRNDPCSCGSGKKYKKCCA
;
A
#
# COMPACT_ATOMS: atom_id res chain seq x y z
N MET A 1 44.73 -9.15 7.66
CA MET A 1 44.27 -9.57 8.99
C MET A 1 43.64 -8.37 9.69
N ASN A 2 42.36 -8.51 10.04
CA ASN A 2 41.63 -7.83 11.11
C ASN A 2 41.05 -6.42 10.85
N PHE A 3 39.85 -6.43 10.24
CA PHE A 3 38.56 -5.86 10.65
C PHE A 3 38.48 -4.73 11.71
N GLU A 4 37.72 -3.69 11.31
CA GLU A 4 36.66 -2.90 11.99
C GLU A 4 36.36 -3.15 13.50
N ILE A 5 35.86 -2.20 14.29
CA ILE A 5 34.53 -1.55 14.18
C ILE A 5 34.52 -0.25 15.02
N CYS A 6 34.10 0.86 14.39
CA CYS A 6 33.77 2.12 15.08
C CYS A 6 32.27 2.11 15.41
N LEU A 7 31.94 1.88 16.68
CA LEU A 7 30.56 1.91 17.20
C LEU A 7 30.03 3.36 17.24
N ILE A 8 29.23 3.75 16.23
CA ILE A 8 28.35 4.91 16.32
C ILE A 8 27.05 4.42 16.99
N GLY A 9 26.98 4.58 18.31
CA GLY A 9 25.78 4.31 19.10
C GLY A 9 24.69 5.35 18.82
N ALA A 10 23.69 4.97 18.03
CA ALA A 10 22.43 5.69 17.91
C ALA A 10 21.70 5.69 19.26
N LYS A 11 21.59 6.86 19.90
CA LYS A 11 20.69 7.03 21.05
C LYS A 11 19.28 7.26 20.52
N LEU A 12 18.48 6.22 20.66
CA LEU A 12 17.06 6.13 20.38
C LEU A 12 16.30 7.33 20.98
N GLU A 13 15.86 8.24 20.14
CA GLU A 13 14.80 9.17 20.48
C GLU A 13 13.48 8.40 20.48
N ASN A 14 12.96 8.14 21.67
CA ASN A 14 11.64 7.58 21.88
C ASN A 14 10.59 8.54 21.30
N LYS A 15 10.09 8.24 20.10
CA LYS A 15 8.85 8.82 19.57
C LYS A 15 7.68 8.37 20.47
N PRO A 16 6.82 9.29 20.95
CA PRO A 16 5.66 8.91 21.74
C PRO A 16 4.68 8.13 20.85
N LEU A 17 4.32 6.93 21.32
CA LEU A 17 3.24 6.13 20.76
C LEU A 17 1.96 6.96 20.76
N LEU A 18 1.38 7.12 19.57
CA LEU A 18 0.11 7.81 19.38
C LEU A 18 -0.98 7.08 20.18
N ALA A 19 -1.43 7.73 21.25
CA ALA A 19 -2.53 7.30 22.09
C ALA A 19 -3.80 7.07 21.25
N ASN A 20 -4.30 5.83 21.31
CA ASN A 20 -5.54 5.44 20.66
C ASN A 20 -6.72 6.16 21.35
N LYS A 21 -7.41 7.03 20.62
CA LYS A 21 -8.54 7.85 21.11
C LYS A 21 -9.76 7.04 21.59
N ASN A 22 -9.72 5.71 21.53
CA ASN A 22 -10.83 4.84 21.93
C ASN A 22 -10.68 4.25 23.34
N GLN A 23 -9.61 4.56 24.07
CA GLN A 23 -9.44 4.12 25.47
C GLN A 23 -10.05 5.06 26.51
N THR A 24 -10.31 6.32 26.16
CA THR A 24 -10.94 7.31 27.06
C THR A 24 -12.47 7.29 27.05
N ALA A 25 -13.11 6.49 26.19
CA ALA A 25 -14.58 6.39 26.14
C ALA A 25 -15.15 5.23 26.97
N PHE A 26 -14.34 4.22 27.33
CA PHE A 26 -14.81 3.05 28.09
C PHE A 26 -14.80 3.25 29.62
N ALA A 27 -14.02 4.20 30.15
CA ALA A 27 -13.91 4.43 31.60
C ALA A 27 -15.06 5.27 32.19
N HIS A 28 -15.78 6.06 31.38
CA HIS A 28 -16.87 6.91 31.86
C HIS A 28 -18.23 6.18 31.96
N ILE A 29 -18.41 5.07 31.23
CA ILE A 29 -19.68 4.33 31.20
C ILE A 29 -19.79 3.35 32.37
N THR A 30 -18.67 2.91 32.97
CA THR A 30 -18.66 1.99 34.12
C THR A 30 -18.81 2.68 35.48
N ALA A 31 -18.74 4.01 35.56
CA ALA A 31 -18.90 4.76 36.82
C ALA A 31 -20.35 5.22 37.08
N LEU A 32 -21.24 5.19 36.08
CA LEU A 32 -22.64 5.59 36.21
C LEU A 32 -23.59 4.43 36.56
N SER A 33 -23.14 3.18 36.52
CA SER A 33 -23.95 1.99 36.81
C SER A 33 -23.80 1.45 38.24
N ILE A 34 -22.88 2.00 39.06
CA ILE A 34 -22.61 1.52 40.43
C ILE A 34 -23.38 2.34 41.50
N ALA A 35 -24.00 3.46 41.15
CA ALA A 35 -24.71 4.33 42.10
C ALA A 35 -26.22 4.05 42.27
N ILE A 36 -26.75 2.95 41.75
CA ILE A 36 -28.21 2.62 41.82
C ILE A 36 -28.52 1.55 42.89
N TYR A 37 -27.51 0.92 43.52
CA TYR A 37 -27.72 -0.09 44.57
C TYR A 37 -27.36 0.41 45.97
N ALA A 38 -28.10 1.39 46.49
CA ALA A 38 -28.10 1.70 47.91
C ALA A 38 -29.34 2.50 48.33
N TYR A 39 -30.55 1.93 48.27
CA TYR A 39 -31.60 2.27 49.24
C TYR A 39 -32.63 1.15 49.40
N ASN A 40 -32.91 0.87 50.65
CA ASN A 40 -33.57 -0.30 51.25
C ASN A 40 -35.04 0.06 51.64
N PRO A 41 -35.75 -0.75 52.43
CA PRO A 41 -36.59 -1.91 52.15
C PRO A 41 -38.10 -1.59 52.20
N ARG A 42 -38.94 -2.45 51.63
CA ARG A 42 -40.20 -2.81 52.32
C ARG A 42 -40.69 -4.22 51.95
N SER A 43 -40.58 -5.07 52.95
CA SER A 43 -41.15 -6.40 53.07
C SER A 43 -42.69 -6.38 53.04
N ILE A 44 -43.29 -7.05 52.06
CA ILE A 44 -44.62 -7.67 52.20
C ILE A 44 -44.54 -9.02 51.49
N ALA A 45 -44.74 -10.09 52.25
CA ALA A 45 -44.84 -11.46 51.77
C ALA A 45 -46.31 -11.86 51.53
N LEU A 46 -46.49 -12.91 50.74
CA LEU A 46 -47.71 -13.73 50.47
C LEU A 46 -48.63 -13.16 49.38
N SER A 47 -49.08 -13.90 48.35
CA SER A 47 -49.18 -15.36 48.13
C SER A 47 -49.32 -15.67 46.62
N PRO A 48 -49.11 -16.92 46.16
CA PRO A 48 -48.83 -17.23 44.75
C PRO A 48 -50.10 -17.39 43.91
N LEU A 49 -50.24 -16.61 42.83
CA LEU A 49 -51.17 -16.93 41.76
C LEU A 49 -50.44 -17.70 40.66
N LYS A 50 -50.77 -18.99 40.60
CA LYS A 50 -50.45 -19.91 39.50
C LYS A 50 -50.91 -19.28 38.18
N ILE A 51 -49.96 -18.91 37.33
CA ILE A 51 -50.20 -18.73 35.90
C ILE A 51 -49.42 -19.86 35.22
N ALA A 52 -50.16 -20.78 34.61
CA ALA A 52 -49.62 -21.88 33.83
C ALA A 52 -48.66 -21.35 32.75
N PRO A 53 -47.64 -22.11 32.32
CA PRO A 53 -46.74 -21.66 31.27
C PRO A 53 -47.54 -21.48 29.98
N PHE A 54 -47.87 -20.23 29.64
CA PHE A 54 -48.36 -19.92 28.31
C PHE A 54 -47.17 -20.16 27.38
N ASN A 55 -47.27 -21.26 26.65
CA ASN A 55 -46.34 -21.71 25.65
C ASN A 55 -46.21 -20.60 24.60
N THR A 56 -45.31 -19.66 24.83
CA THR A 56 -44.94 -18.66 23.83
C THR A 56 -44.06 -19.40 22.85
N PHE A 57 -44.74 -20.06 21.90
CA PHE A 57 -44.18 -20.35 20.61
C PHE A 57 -43.46 -19.09 20.16
N ASN A 58 -42.16 -19.25 19.98
CA ASN A 58 -41.23 -18.22 19.56
C ASN A 58 -41.58 -17.77 18.14
N GLU A 59 -42.64 -16.99 18.01
CA GLU A 59 -43.12 -16.46 16.74
C GLU A 59 -42.37 -15.16 16.46
N TYR A 60 -41.04 -15.26 16.30
CA TYR A 60 -40.32 -14.23 15.59
C TYR A 60 -40.79 -14.27 14.13
N PRO A 61 -41.27 -13.16 13.55
CA PRO A 61 -41.62 -13.12 12.14
C PRO A 61 -40.33 -13.24 11.34
N MET A 62 -39.98 -14.48 10.98
CA MET A 62 -38.99 -14.77 9.95
C MET A 62 -39.41 -14.01 8.70
N SER A 63 -38.66 -12.97 8.33
CA SER A 63 -38.95 -12.20 7.12
C SER A 63 -38.95 -13.16 5.94
N LYS A 64 -40.11 -13.35 5.28
CA LYS A 64 -40.29 -14.21 4.09
C LYS A 64 -39.63 -13.64 2.82
N LEU A 65 -38.64 -12.76 2.99
CA LEU A 65 -37.91 -12.14 1.90
C LEU A 65 -36.73 -13.05 1.54
N PHE A 66 -36.95 -13.93 0.57
CA PHE A 66 -35.88 -14.76 0.01
C PHE A 66 -35.08 -13.94 -1.00
N PHE A 67 -33.81 -13.65 -0.72
CA PHE A 67 -32.89 -13.05 -1.69
C PHE A 67 -31.81 -14.06 -2.08
N LYS A 68 -31.84 -14.53 -3.34
CA LYS A 68 -30.91 -15.56 -3.89
C LYS A 68 -30.75 -16.78 -2.96
N GLY A 69 -31.87 -17.34 -2.49
CA GLY A 69 -31.89 -18.61 -1.75
C GLY A 69 -31.52 -18.53 -0.26
N ARG A 70 -31.35 -17.33 0.32
CA ARG A 70 -31.16 -17.14 1.76
C ARG A 70 -32.37 -16.44 2.39
N ILE A 71 -32.69 -16.83 3.63
CA ILE A 71 -33.78 -16.25 4.44
C ILE A 71 -33.33 -14.97 5.17
N GLU A 72 -32.02 -14.83 5.39
CA GLU A 72 -31.44 -13.70 6.12
C GLU A 72 -31.08 -12.51 5.21
N THR A 73 -30.83 -11.36 5.86
CA THR A 73 -30.44 -10.10 5.20
C THR A 73 -29.23 -10.25 4.28
N ARG A 74 -29.17 -9.39 3.26
CA ARG A 74 -28.16 -9.43 2.19
C ARG A 74 -26.74 -9.31 2.78
N GLN A 75 -26.04 -10.42 2.91
CA GLN A 75 -24.61 -10.42 3.22
C GLN A 75 -23.84 -9.71 2.09
N ASN A 76 -22.91 -8.83 2.46
CA ASN A 76 -22.04 -8.18 1.50
C ASN A 76 -21.12 -9.23 0.85
N HIS A 77 -21.26 -9.43 -0.46
CA HIS A 77 -20.51 -10.42 -1.25
C HIS A 77 -19.27 -9.81 -1.90
N VAL A 78 -19.01 -8.52 -1.64
CA VAL A 78 -17.78 -7.87 -2.09
C VAL A 78 -16.67 -8.39 -1.18
N LEU A 79 -15.81 -9.25 -1.74
CA LEU A 79 -14.47 -9.51 -1.20
C LEU A 79 -13.71 -8.18 -1.26
N ALA A 80 -13.90 -7.36 -0.24
CA ALA A 80 -13.27 -6.05 -0.15
C ALA A 80 -11.76 -6.26 0.10
N GLY A 81 -10.96 -6.08 -0.95
CA GLY A 81 -9.51 -6.15 -0.86
C GLY A 81 -8.89 -6.82 -2.09
N TYR A 82 -8.95 -6.16 -3.25
CA TYR A 82 -8.08 -6.53 -4.35
C TYR A 82 -6.67 -6.06 -4.02
N ASN A 83 -5.83 -6.97 -3.54
CA ASN A 83 -4.41 -6.69 -3.35
C ASN A 83 -3.68 -7.01 -4.66
N VAL A 84 -3.28 -5.97 -5.39
CA VAL A 84 -2.40 -6.14 -6.55
C VAL A 84 -0.98 -6.30 -6.06
N ASN A 85 -0.36 -7.43 -6.40
CA ASN A 85 1.10 -7.50 -6.38
C ASN A 85 1.59 -6.52 -7.44
N ARG A 86 2.11 -5.36 -7.01
CA ARG A 86 2.67 -4.38 -7.91
C ARG A 86 3.97 -4.95 -8.49
N ASP A 87 4.05 -5.01 -9.81
CA ASP A 87 5.30 -5.31 -10.49
C ASP A 87 6.26 -4.13 -10.31
N VAL A 88 7.41 -4.39 -9.68
CA VAL A 88 8.44 -3.39 -9.38
C VAL A 88 9.46 -3.39 -10.51
N LYS A 89 9.80 -2.21 -11.00
CA LYS A 89 10.79 -2.08 -12.07
C LYS A 89 12.20 -2.41 -11.55
N ALA A 90 12.95 -3.17 -12.32
CA ALA A 90 14.37 -3.43 -12.05
C ALA A 90 15.18 -2.12 -12.01
N GLY A 91 16.14 -2.04 -11.09
CA GLY A 91 17.00 -0.88 -10.85
C GLY A 91 16.45 0.11 -9.83
N THR A 92 15.43 -0.27 -9.06
CA THR A 92 14.87 0.51 -7.94
C THR A 92 15.38 -0.01 -6.59
N GLU A 93 15.19 0.74 -5.50
CA GLU A 93 15.63 0.32 -4.16
C GLU A 93 15.05 -1.05 -3.75
N GLU A 94 13.80 -1.32 -4.13
CA GLU A 94 13.09 -2.57 -3.84
C GLU A 94 13.56 -3.74 -4.75
N SER A 95 14.17 -3.43 -5.90
CA SER A 95 14.66 -4.40 -6.88
C SER A 95 15.98 -3.93 -7.51
N PRO A 96 17.11 -4.07 -6.79
CA PRO A 96 18.44 -3.76 -7.31
C PRO A 96 18.88 -4.81 -8.33
N ILE A 97 19.68 -4.39 -9.32
CA ILE A 97 20.18 -5.28 -10.38
C ILE A 97 21.38 -6.05 -9.87
N ALA A 98 21.39 -7.36 -10.05
CA ALA A 98 22.55 -8.19 -9.73
C ALA A 98 23.53 -8.18 -10.91
N VAL A 99 24.73 -7.67 -10.70
CA VAL A 99 25.80 -7.65 -11.72
C VAL A 99 27.00 -8.42 -11.20
N VAL A 100 27.52 -9.34 -12.02
CA VAL A 100 28.73 -10.12 -11.72
C VAL A 100 29.88 -9.61 -12.56
N VAL A 101 30.98 -9.25 -11.90
CA VAL A 101 32.18 -8.68 -12.54
C VAL A 101 33.42 -9.46 -12.09
N GLN A 102 34.45 -9.58 -12.94
CA GLN A 102 35.66 -10.35 -12.60
C GLN A 102 36.69 -9.55 -11.82
N THR A 103 36.76 -8.23 -12.03
CA THR A 103 37.79 -7.36 -11.46
C THR A 103 37.21 -6.21 -10.64
N GLU A 104 37.95 -5.79 -9.62
CA GLU A 104 37.57 -4.65 -8.77
C GLU A 104 37.60 -3.31 -9.53
N ALA A 105 38.52 -3.17 -10.50
CA ALA A 105 38.58 -1.99 -11.36
C ALA A 105 37.28 -1.81 -12.16
N ARG A 106 36.78 -2.91 -12.75
CA ARG A 106 35.54 -2.88 -13.53
C ARG A 106 34.30 -2.69 -12.65
N LYS A 107 34.32 -3.14 -11.39
CA LYS A 107 33.28 -2.83 -10.41
C LYS A 107 33.15 -1.32 -10.17
N ALA A 108 34.27 -0.60 -10.00
CA ALA A 108 34.24 0.84 -9.78
C ALA A 108 33.63 1.61 -10.97
N GLU A 109 33.89 1.15 -12.20
CA GLU A 109 33.30 1.72 -13.41
C GLU A 109 31.78 1.48 -13.47
N VAL A 110 31.33 0.28 -13.13
CA VAL A 110 29.90 -0.06 -13.09
C VAL A 110 29.16 0.76 -12.03
N GLU A 111 29.78 0.99 -10.87
CA GLU A 111 29.21 1.85 -9.82
C GLU A 111 29.09 3.31 -10.27
N ALA A 112 30.08 3.82 -11.03
CA ALA A 112 30.01 5.16 -11.61
C ALA A 112 28.85 5.28 -12.62
N LEU A 113 28.71 4.30 -13.52
CA LEU A 113 27.60 4.26 -14.50
C LEU A 113 26.23 4.15 -13.82
N ALA A 114 26.15 3.37 -12.73
CA ALA A 114 24.94 3.22 -11.94
C ALA A 114 24.54 4.55 -11.26
N ALA A 115 25.51 5.28 -10.71
CA ALA A 115 25.29 6.58 -10.08
C ALA A 115 24.83 7.65 -11.09
N GLU A 116 25.45 7.68 -12.27
CA GLU A 116 25.08 8.62 -13.35
C GLU A 116 23.63 8.42 -13.83
N ASN A 117 23.18 7.17 -13.89
CA ASN A 117 21.85 6.81 -14.38
C ASN A 117 20.81 6.66 -13.25
N THR A 118 21.19 6.91 -11.99
CA THR A 118 20.34 6.71 -10.80
C THR A 118 19.74 5.30 -10.70
N ILE A 119 20.55 4.28 -10.99
CA ILE A 119 20.17 2.86 -10.97
C ILE A 119 20.80 2.19 -9.75
N PHE A 120 20.01 1.41 -9.00
CA PHE A 120 20.53 0.62 -7.88
C PHE A 120 21.06 -0.74 -8.36
N VAL A 121 22.31 -1.05 -8.02
CA VAL A 121 23.02 -2.26 -8.46
C VAL A 121 23.69 -2.93 -7.26
N THR A 122 23.53 -4.24 -7.15
CA THR A 122 24.28 -5.11 -6.24
C THR A 122 25.38 -5.78 -7.04
N VAL A 123 26.62 -5.34 -6.85
CA VAL A 123 27.79 -5.88 -7.59
C VAL A 123 28.49 -6.96 -6.77
N THR A 124 28.60 -8.16 -7.34
CA THR A 124 29.40 -9.27 -6.80
C THR A 124 30.64 -9.47 -7.67
N VAL A 125 31.82 -9.55 -7.05
CA VAL A 125 33.09 -9.78 -7.76
C VAL A 125 33.45 -11.26 -7.66
N ASP A 126 33.36 -11.98 -8.78
CA ASP A 126 33.68 -13.41 -8.88
C ASP A 126 34.66 -13.61 -10.06
N ALA A 127 35.88 -14.07 -9.78
CA ALA A 127 36.90 -14.29 -10.82
C ALA A 127 36.68 -15.57 -11.65
N ASP A 128 35.90 -16.52 -11.12
CA ASP A 128 35.71 -17.85 -11.74
C ASP A 128 34.50 -17.91 -12.69
N LYS A 129 33.62 -16.90 -12.68
CA LYS A 129 32.41 -16.85 -13.50
C LYS A 129 32.54 -15.84 -14.64
N GLU A 130 31.80 -16.09 -15.71
CA GLU A 130 31.67 -15.14 -16.82
C GLU A 130 30.94 -13.87 -16.34
N GLU A 131 31.37 -12.72 -16.86
CA GLU A 131 30.79 -11.42 -16.52
C GLU A 131 29.33 -11.34 -16.99
N ASN A 132 28.44 -10.92 -16.10
CA ASN A 132 27.02 -10.79 -16.39
C ASN A 132 26.59 -9.33 -16.24
N THR A 133 26.65 -8.57 -17.33
CA THR A 133 26.23 -7.14 -17.41
C THR A 133 25.00 -6.92 -18.29
N ILE A 134 24.44 -7.99 -18.86
CA ILE A 134 23.38 -7.92 -19.88
C ILE A 134 22.19 -7.10 -19.40
N GLU A 135 21.73 -7.31 -18.17
CA GLU A 135 20.60 -6.55 -17.61
C GLU A 135 20.89 -5.06 -17.52
N LEU A 136 22.09 -4.68 -17.03
CA LEU A 136 22.51 -3.29 -16.94
C LEU A 136 22.57 -2.64 -18.33
N ASP A 137 23.17 -3.32 -19.30
CA ASP A 137 23.30 -2.83 -20.68
C ASP A 137 21.93 -2.66 -21.35
N THR A 138 21.00 -3.56 -21.07
CA THR A 138 19.62 -3.46 -21.58
C THR A 138 18.92 -2.22 -21.02
N LEU A 139 19.21 -1.86 -19.77
CA LEU A 139 18.61 -0.68 -19.17
C LEU A 139 19.24 0.63 -19.64
N LEU A 140 20.54 0.64 -19.92
CA LEU A 140 21.24 1.79 -20.49
C LEU A 140 20.79 2.07 -21.93
N ASN A 141 20.60 1.02 -22.72
CA ASN A 141 20.21 1.12 -24.13
C ASN A 141 18.69 1.18 -24.37
N LYS A 142 17.90 1.59 -23.37
CA LYS A 142 16.44 1.74 -23.52
C LYS A 142 16.13 2.70 -24.68
N PRO A 143 15.36 2.28 -25.70
CA PRO A 143 15.01 3.15 -26.80
C PRO A 143 14.16 4.31 -26.28
N LYS A 144 14.65 5.54 -26.47
CA LYS A 144 13.91 6.75 -26.08
C LYS A 144 12.79 6.98 -27.09
N THR A 145 11.59 7.26 -26.58
CA THR A 145 10.47 7.62 -27.44
C THR A 145 10.75 8.98 -28.06
N MET A 146 10.85 9.02 -29.39
CA MET A 146 10.98 10.27 -30.12
C MET A 146 9.67 11.05 -30.00
N THR A 147 9.70 12.17 -29.30
CA THR A 147 8.56 13.09 -29.24
C THR A 147 8.64 14.04 -30.42
N PHE A 148 7.70 13.93 -31.34
CA PHE A 148 7.52 14.94 -32.38
C PHE A 148 6.79 16.14 -31.80
N GLU A 149 7.27 17.34 -32.13
CA GLU A 149 6.54 18.57 -31.86
C GLU A 149 5.19 18.52 -32.59
N LYS A 150 4.14 19.03 -31.93
CA LYS A 150 2.81 19.05 -32.52
C LYS A 150 2.86 19.84 -33.82
N THR A 151 2.24 19.30 -34.87
CA THR A 151 2.10 20.03 -36.13
C THR A 151 1.39 21.37 -35.87
N PRO A 152 1.86 22.48 -36.49
CA PRO A 152 1.29 23.80 -36.27
C PRO A 152 -0.20 23.83 -36.65
N ASN A 153 -1.00 24.66 -35.97
CA ASN A 153 -2.43 24.77 -36.27
C ASN A 153 -2.63 25.29 -37.69
N ARG A 154 -3.78 24.98 -38.29
CA ARG A 154 -4.17 25.33 -39.66
C ARG A 154 -3.84 26.79 -40.06
N ASN A 155 -3.93 27.74 -39.14
CA ASN A 155 -3.66 29.17 -39.39
C ASN A 155 -2.28 29.66 -38.91
N ASP A 156 -1.51 28.85 -38.19
CA ASP A 156 -0.20 29.21 -37.65
C ASP A 156 0.86 29.28 -38.77
N PRO A 157 1.96 30.02 -38.57
CA PRO A 157 3.06 30.04 -39.54
C PRO A 157 3.59 28.62 -39.76
N CYS A 158 3.82 28.29 -41.03
CA CYS A 158 4.37 27.00 -41.44
C CYS A 158 5.76 26.76 -40.85
N SER A 159 5.98 25.55 -40.30
CA SER A 159 7.28 25.07 -39.82
C SER A 159 8.37 25.03 -40.90
N CYS A 160 7.99 25.12 -42.17
CA CYS A 160 8.88 25.25 -43.32
C CYS A 160 9.56 26.63 -43.48
N GLY A 161 9.25 27.61 -42.62
CA GLY A 161 9.86 28.94 -42.65
C GLY A 161 9.31 29.87 -43.75
N SER A 162 8.24 29.48 -44.45
CA SER A 162 7.68 30.25 -45.56
C SER A 162 6.87 31.50 -45.14
N GLY A 163 6.65 31.69 -43.84
CA GLY A 163 5.81 32.76 -43.29
C GLY A 163 4.31 32.64 -43.63
N LYS A 164 3.91 31.62 -44.40
CA LYS A 164 2.52 31.38 -44.81
C LYS A 164 1.79 30.55 -43.75
N LYS A 165 0.47 30.74 -43.65
CA LYS A 165 -0.41 29.90 -42.80
C LYS A 165 -0.27 28.42 -43.20
N TYR A 166 -0.21 27.50 -42.23
CA TYR A 166 0.01 26.06 -42.47
C TYR A 166 -0.91 25.48 -43.55
N LYS A 167 -2.20 25.84 -43.53
CA LYS A 167 -3.21 25.41 -44.53
C LYS A 167 -2.95 25.80 -45.98
N LYS A 168 -2.02 26.70 -46.24
CA LYS A 168 -1.68 27.22 -47.57
C LYS A 168 -0.24 26.87 -47.98
N CYS A 169 0.45 26.03 -47.19
CA CYS A 169 1.87 25.73 -47.44
C CYS A 169 2.19 24.24 -47.39
N CYS A 170 2.14 23.62 -46.21
CA CYS A 170 2.58 22.23 -46.00
C CYS A 170 1.48 21.33 -45.41
N ALA A 171 0.24 21.81 -45.41
CA ALA A 171 -0.94 21.00 -45.11
C ALA A 171 -1.26 20.02 -46.23
#